data_AF-A0AA97LYG8-F1
#
_entry.id   AF-A0AA97LYG8-F1
#
_cell.length_a   1.000
_cell.length_b   1.000
_cell.length_c   1.000
_cell.angle_alpha   90.00
_cell.angle_beta   90.00
_cell.angle_gamma   90.00
#
_symmetry.space_group_name_H-M   'P 1'
#
loop_
_entity.id
_entity.type
_entity.pdbx_description
1 polymer ?
#
loop_
_entity_poly.entity_id
_entity_poly.type
_entity_poly.pdbx_seq_one_letter_code
_entity_poly.pdbx_strand_id
1 'polypeptide(L)'
;MAKQSRYYGSGTERALFMLSRGTCYAPPCKEPVLKMAESGTPRVNVQIAHIRALVEGEARYDKNYPEKLRNRFENLILLCKPHHTEVDSDLWVEQYPAEVLLRWKAEVEGGGLGDALKNVPPLNGDKEFEGIIVKSVETARLEILGRSTN
;
A
#
# COMPACT_ATOMS: atom_id res chain seq x y z
N MET A 1 2.75 15.59 -18.32
CA MET A 1 2.39 15.02 -17.00
C MET A 1 3.43 13.97 -16.65
N ALA A 2 4.01 14.00 -15.44
CA ALA A 2 4.94 12.96 -15.03
C ALA A 2 4.21 11.61 -15.02
N LYS A 3 4.79 10.58 -15.64
CA LYS A 3 4.22 9.23 -15.63
C LYS A 3 4.20 8.74 -14.19
N GLN A 4 3.01 8.53 -13.61
CA GLN A 4 2.91 7.96 -12.27
C GLN A 4 3.59 6.59 -12.27
N SER A 5 4.60 6.42 -11.42
CA SER A 5 5.36 5.19 -11.31
C SER A 5 4.93 4.42 -10.07
N ARG A 6 4.91 3.09 -10.18
CA ARG A 6 4.74 2.21 -9.03
C ARG A 6 5.98 2.38 -8.14
N TYR A 7 5.83 3.06 -7.01
CA TYR A 7 6.91 3.26 -6.06
C TYR A 7 6.41 3.15 -4.62
N TYR A 8 6.84 2.10 -3.94
CA TYR A 8 6.60 1.87 -2.52
C TYR A 8 7.93 1.51 -1.84
N GLY A 9 8.09 1.97 -0.60
CA GLY A 9 9.32 1.71 0.15
C GLY A 9 9.47 0.24 0.49
N SER A 10 10.71 -0.20 0.69
CA SER A 10 11.00 -1.59 1.03
C SER A 10 10.40 -2.03 2.39
N GLY A 11 10.03 -1.07 3.27
CA GLY A 11 9.24 -1.32 4.47
C GLY A 11 7.78 -1.69 4.15
N THR A 12 7.15 -0.99 3.21
CA THR A 12 5.79 -1.30 2.72
C THR A 12 5.72 -2.69 2.11
N GLU A 13 6.70 -3.05 1.28
CA GLU A 13 6.80 -4.39 0.70
C GLU A 13 6.89 -5.46 1.80
N ARG A 14 7.85 -5.33 2.73
CA ARG A 14 8.00 -6.29 3.84
C ARG A 14 6.76 -6.40 4.72
N ALA A 15 6.08 -5.28 4.97
CA ALA A 15 4.83 -5.27 5.71
C ALA A 15 3.73 -6.11 5.01
N LEU A 16 3.57 -5.93 3.69
CA LEU A 16 2.60 -6.71 2.91
C LEU A 16 2.89 -8.21 2.98
N PHE A 17 4.17 -8.60 2.83
CA PHE A 17 4.58 -10.01 2.94
C PHE A 17 4.38 -10.59 4.34
N MET A 18 4.73 -9.84 5.38
CA MET A 18 4.58 -10.29 6.77
C MET A 18 3.10 -10.45 7.13
N LEU A 19 2.26 -9.46 6.78
CA LEU A 19 0.85 -9.47 7.11
C LEU A 19 0.01 -10.38 6.20
N SER A 20 0.56 -10.85 5.08
CA SER A 20 -0.06 -11.87 4.23
C SER A 20 -0.20 -13.23 4.93
N ARG A 21 0.53 -13.43 6.03
CA ARG A 21 0.64 -14.71 6.75
C ARG A 21 1.07 -15.85 5.83
N GLY A 22 1.90 -15.54 4.85
CA GLY A 22 2.48 -16.51 3.93
C GLY A 22 1.61 -16.88 2.72
N THR A 23 0.39 -16.33 2.58
CA THR A 23 -0.52 -16.67 1.48
C THR A 23 -0.99 -15.45 0.67
N CYS A 24 -1.52 -15.69 -0.52
CA CYS A 24 -2.30 -14.73 -1.30
C CYS A 24 -3.44 -14.12 -0.47
N TYR A 25 -3.77 -12.85 -0.72
CA TYR A 25 -4.83 -12.17 0.03
C TYR A 25 -6.26 -12.57 -0.38
N ALA A 26 -6.45 -13.09 -1.59
CA ALA A 26 -7.78 -13.46 -2.08
C ALA A 26 -8.30 -14.72 -1.36
N PRO A 27 -9.42 -14.68 -0.61
CA PRO A 27 -10.01 -15.88 -0.02
C PRO A 27 -10.77 -16.71 -1.07
N PRO A 28 -10.77 -18.06 -0.98
CA PRO A 28 -10.10 -18.90 0.02
C PRO A 28 -8.68 -19.31 -0.39
N CYS A 29 -8.02 -18.58 -1.30
CA CYS A 29 -6.72 -18.95 -1.87
C CYS A 29 -5.67 -19.20 -0.79
N LYS A 30 -4.95 -20.31 -0.93
CA LYS A 30 -3.82 -20.70 -0.06
C LYS A 30 -2.49 -20.71 -0.79
N GLU A 31 -2.45 -20.04 -1.94
CA GLU A 31 -1.24 -19.95 -2.75
C GLU A 31 -0.12 -19.27 -1.96
N PRO A 32 1.04 -19.92 -1.79
CA PRO A 32 2.09 -19.40 -0.94
C PRO A 32 2.80 -18.20 -1.58
N VAL A 33 3.21 -17.22 -0.77
CA VAL A 33 3.95 -16.04 -1.24
C VAL A 33 5.36 -16.35 -1.73
N LEU A 34 5.93 -17.46 -1.24
CA LEU A 34 7.22 -18.00 -1.68
C LEU A 34 7.03 -19.44 -2.14
N LYS A 35 7.67 -19.80 -3.25
CA LYS A 35 7.79 -21.18 -3.73
C LYS A 35 9.24 -21.57 -3.89
N MET A 36 9.53 -22.87 -3.78
CA MET A 36 10.83 -23.39 -4.16
C MET A 36 10.89 -23.56 -5.67
N ALA A 37 11.87 -22.93 -6.32
CA ALA A 37 12.17 -23.23 -7.71
C ALA A 37 12.84 -24.60 -7.84
N GLU A 38 12.83 -25.17 -9.04
CA GLU A 38 13.52 -26.44 -9.34
C GLU A 38 15.01 -26.40 -8.97
N SER A 39 15.62 -25.22 -9.01
CA SER A 39 17.00 -24.97 -8.57
C SER A 39 17.23 -25.05 -7.05
N GLY A 40 16.20 -25.34 -6.25
CA GLY A 40 16.28 -25.37 -4.79
C GLY A 40 16.38 -23.98 -4.15
N THR A 41 16.02 -22.92 -4.88
CA THR A 41 16.06 -21.54 -4.36
C THR A 41 14.65 -20.97 -4.18
N PRO A 42 14.37 -20.24 -3.08
CA PRO A 42 13.06 -19.62 -2.89
C PRO A 42 12.83 -18.51 -3.91
N ARG A 43 11.59 -18.39 -4.38
CA ARG A 43 11.12 -17.39 -5.33
C ARG A 43 9.81 -16.79 -4.87
N VAL A 44 9.71 -15.48 -5.00
CA VAL A 44 8.45 -14.75 -4.82
C VAL A 44 7.46 -15.22 -5.87
N ASN A 45 6.25 -15.57 -5.42
CA ASN A 45 5.18 -16.15 -6.22
C ASN A 45 3.92 -15.25 -6.26
N VAL A 46 4.06 -14.02 -5.77
CA VAL A 46 2.99 -13.03 -5.65
C VAL A 46 3.45 -11.68 -6.21
N GLN A 47 2.49 -10.82 -6.46
CA GLN A 47 2.68 -9.48 -6.99
C GLN A 47 1.87 -8.49 -6.15
N ILE A 48 2.38 -7.26 -6.05
CA ILE A 48 1.68 -6.17 -5.37
C ILE A 48 0.75 -5.50 -6.38
N ALA A 49 -0.54 -5.52 -6.09
CA ALA A 49 -1.58 -4.85 -6.85
C ALA A 49 -2.08 -3.60 -6.12
N HIS A 50 -2.63 -2.66 -6.89
CA HIS A 50 -3.30 -1.48 -6.38
C HIS A 50 -4.79 -1.78 -6.16
N ILE A 51 -5.30 -1.45 -4.98
CA ILE A 51 -6.73 -1.57 -4.68
C ILE A 51 -7.52 -0.54 -5.48
N ARG A 52 -7.10 0.73 -5.45
CA ARG A 52 -7.54 1.77 -6.40
C ARG A 52 -6.41 2.07 -7.37
N ALA A 53 -6.71 2.10 -8.67
CA ALA A 53 -5.69 2.24 -9.70
C ALA A 53 -4.79 3.46 -9.49
N LEU A 54 -3.55 3.29 -9.96
CA LEU A 54 -2.58 4.37 -9.98
C LEU A 54 -2.96 5.37 -11.08
N VAL A 55 -3.19 4.89 -12.30
CA VAL A 55 -3.32 5.73 -13.50
C VAL A 55 -4.79 5.88 -13.91
N GLU A 56 -5.13 7.05 -14.46
CA GLU A 56 -6.44 7.29 -15.08
C GLU A 56 -6.67 6.33 -16.26
N GLY A 57 -7.87 5.75 -16.33
CA GLY A 57 -8.23 4.77 -17.36
C GLY A 57 -7.86 3.32 -17.03
N GLU A 58 -7.29 3.03 -15.86
CA GLU A 58 -7.11 1.67 -15.35
C GLU A 58 -8.25 1.25 -14.40
N ALA A 59 -8.38 -0.05 -14.15
CA ALA A 59 -9.40 -0.65 -13.30
C ALA A 59 -9.50 0.02 -11.91
N ARG A 60 -10.71 0.41 -11.52
CA ARG A 60 -11.01 1.10 -10.24
C ARG A 60 -10.27 2.44 -10.06
N TYR A 61 -10.00 3.17 -11.15
CA TYR A 61 -9.52 4.54 -11.02
C TYR A 61 -10.57 5.41 -10.32
N ASP A 62 -10.16 6.05 -9.23
CA ASP A 62 -10.99 7.01 -8.50
C ASP A 62 -10.34 8.40 -8.56
N LYS A 63 -11.01 9.31 -9.27
CA LYS A 63 -10.58 10.71 -9.40
C LYS A 63 -10.58 11.48 -8.07
N ASN A 64 -11.40 11.04 -7.11
CA ASN A 64 -11.50 11.64 -5.79
C ASN A 64 -10.48 11.05 -4.81
N TYR A 65 -9.81 9.95 -5.18
CA TYR A 65 -8.77 9.34 -4.35
C TYR A 65 -7.43 10.06 -4.51
N PRO A 66 -6.87 10.64 -3.44
CA PRO A 66 -5.66 11.46 -3.53
C PRO A 66 -4.46 10.71 -4.10
N GLU A 67 -3.75 11.33 -5.05
CA GLU A 67 -2.57 10.76 -5.70
C GLU A 67 -1.51 10.29 -4.68
N LYS A 68 -1.25 11.09 -3.63
CA LYS A 68 -0.30 10.76 -2.55
C LYS A 68 -0.65 9.46 -1.81
N LEU A 69 -1.90 9.01 -1.88
CA LEU A 69 -2.40 7.81 -1.22
C LEU A 69 -2.33 6.56 -2.11
N ARG A 70 -2.14 6.71 -3.43
CA ARG A 70 -2.22 5.59 -4.38
C ARG A 70 -1.13 4.55 -4.17
N ASN A 71 0.08 4.96 -3.80
CA ASN A 71 1.19 4.05 -3.49
C ASN A 71 1.35 3.73 -1.99
N ARG A 72 0.36 4.08 -1.15
CA ARG A 72 0.41 3.82 0.30
C ARG A 72 0.10 2.36 0.60
N PHE A 73 0.64 1.87 1.71
CA PHE A 73 0.37 0.53 2.24
C PHE A 73 -1.13 0.17 2.27
N GLU A 74 -1.99 1.13 2.65
CA GLU A 74 -3.44 0.95 2.72
C GLU A 74 -4.11 0.66 1.36
N ASN A 75 -3.51 1.12 0.26
CA ASN A 75 -4.01 0.94 -1.11
C ASN A 75 -3.33 -0.21 -1.86
N LEU A 76 -2.49 -1.00 -1.17
CA LEU A 76 -1.75 -2.10 -1.77
C LEU A 76 -2.20 -3.45 -1.18
N ILE A 77 -2.24 -4.46 -2.05
CA ILE A 77 -2.64 -5.83 -1.70
C ILE A 77 -1.70 -6.83 -2.38
N LEU A 78 -1.44 -7.97 -1.74
CA LEU A 78 -0.50 -8.98 -2.23
C LEU A 78 -1.26 -10.19 -2.82
N LEU A 79 -1.14 -10.42 -4.12
CA LEU A 79 -1.93 -11.41 -4.85
C LEU A 79 -1.03 -12.37 -5.63
N CYS A 80 -1.44 -13.64 -5.77
CA CYS A 80 -0.78 -14.53 -6.71
C CYS A 80 -1.10 -14.11 -8.15
N LYS A 81 -0.29 -14.58 -9.11
CA LYS A 81 -0.41 -14.17 -10.52
C LYS A 81 -1.83 -14.28 -11.09
N PRO A 82 -2.59 -15.39 -10.90
CA PRO A 82 -3.97 -15.47 -11.39
C PRO A 82 -4.89 -14.37 -10.84
N HIS A 83 -4.95 -14.22 -9.52
CA HIS A 83 -5.80 -13.19 -8.90
C HIS A 83 -5.35 -11.77 -9.23
N HIS A 84 -4.04 -11.54 -9.36
CA HIS A 84 -3.54 -10.24 -9.81
C HIS A 84 -4.01 -9.93 -11.23
N THR A 85 -3.96 -10.90 -12.16
CA THR A 85 -4.46 -10.72 -13.53
C THR A 85 -5.95 -10.41 -13.57
N GLU A 86 -6.75 -11.11 -12.77
CA GLU A 86 -8.20 -10.88 -12.68
C GLU A 86 -8.53 -9.51 -12.10
N VAL A 87 -7.90 -9.15 -10.99
CA VAL A 87 -8.15 -7.87 -10.30
C VAL A 87 -7.71 -6.68 -11.17
N ASP A 88 -6.59 -6.76 -11.88
CA ASP A 88 -6.12 -5.65 -12.73
C ASP A 88 -6.90 -5.52 -14.05
N SER A 89 -7.83 -6.43 -14.35
CA SER A 89 -8.57 -6.42 -15.62
C SER A 89 -9.86 -5.59 -15.53
N ASP A 90 -10.04 -4.68 -16.49
CA ASP A 90 -11.27 -3.89 -16.63
C ASP A 90 -12.51 -4.76 -16.86
N LEU A 91 -12.33 -5.96 -17.42
CA LEU A 91 -13.41 -6.92 -17.65
C LEU A 91 -14.06 -7.39 -16.34
N TRP A 92 -13.28 -7.38 -15.25
CA TRP A 92 -13.70 -7.94 -13.96
C TRP A 92 -13.87 -6.89 -12.86
N VAL A 93 -13.87 -5.61 -13.23
CA VAL A 93 -13.90 -4.49 -12.28
C VAL A 93 -15.13 -4.52 -11.36
N GLU A 94 -16.27 -4.97 -11.87
CA GLU A 94 -17.53 -5.12 -11.13
C GLU A 94 -17.51 -6.28 -10.14
N GLN A 95 -16.74 -7.35 -10.40
CA GLN A 95 -16.57 -8.46 -9.45
C GLN A 95 -15.51 -8.15 -8.39
N TYR A 96 -14.56 -7.29 -8.72
CA TYR A 96 -13.47 -6.89 -7.85
C TYR A 96 -13.46 -5.37 -7.63
N PRO A 97 -14.52 -4.78 -7.03
CA PRO A 97 -14.51 -3.38 -6.67
C PRO A 97 -13.57 -3.14 -5.46
N ALA A 98 -13.20 -1.89 -5.22
CA ALA A 98 -12.22 -1.53 -4.18
C ALA A 98 -12.62 -2.05 -2.79
N GLU A 99 -13.92 -2.07 -2.49
CA GLU A 99 -14.50 -2.55 -1.23
C GLU A 99 -14.23 -4.03 -1.01
N VAL A 100 -14.28 -4.85 -2.07
CA VAL A 100 -13.98 -6.28 -1.99
C VAL A 100 -12.52 -6.51 -1.66
N LEU A 101 -11.62 -5.78 -2.31
CA LEU A 101 -10.18 -5.90 -2.08
C LEU A 101 -9.77 -5.37 -0.69
N LEU A 102 -10.39 -4.28 -0.22
CA LEU A 102 -10.21 -3.76 1.13
C LEU A 102 -10.64 -4.80 2.19
N ARG A 103 -11.74 -5.50 1.94
CA ARG A 103 -12.20 -6.58 2.81
C ARG A 103 -11.19 -7.73 2.84
N TRP A 104 -10.72 -8.21 1.69
CA TRP A 104 -9.70 -9.27 1.63
C TRP A 104 -8.44 -8.89 2.41
N LYS A 105 -7.98 -7.65 2.24
CA LYS A 105 -6.88 -7.09 3.03
C LYS A 105 -7.14 -7.14 4.53
N ALA A 106 -8.29 -6.63 4.97
CA ALA A 106 -8.63 -6.61 6.39
C ALA A 106 -8.73 -8.02 6.99
N GLU A 107 -9.30 -8.98 6.27
CA GLU A 107 -9.44 -10.38 6.71
C GLU A 107 -8.08 -11.07 6.91
N VAL A 108 -7.13 -10.83 6.00
CA VAL A 108 -5.81 -11.48 6.03
C VAL A 108 -4.85 -10.81 7.00
N GLU A 109 -4.76 -9.48 6.97
CA GLU A 109 -3.88 -8.74 7.88
C GLU A 109 -4.37 -8.87 9.33
N GLY A 110 -5.70 -8.88 9.50
CA GLY A 110 -6.34 -8.81 10.81
C GLY A 110 -6.15 -7.44 11.47
N GLY A 111 -6.54 -7.35 12.74
CA GLY A 111 -6.33 -6.12 13.54
C GLY A 111 -4.91 -5.98 14.09
N GLY A 112 -4.62 -4.81 14.67
CA GLY A 112 -3.38 -4.53 15.40
C GLY A 112 -2.30 -3.91 14.51
N LEU A 113 -1.31 -4.70 14.08
CA LEU A 113 -0.18 -4.18 13.31
C LEU A 113 -0.60 -3.68 11.91
N GLY A 114 -1.56 -4.34 11.28
CA GLY A 114 -2.16 -3.85 10.02
C GLY A 114 -2.78 -2.46 10.21
N ASP A 115 -3.51 -2.23 11.31
CA ASP A 115 -4.11 -0.94 11.62
C ASP A 115 -3.07 0.13 11.98
N ALA A 116 -2.02 -0.24 12.71
CA ALA A 116 -0.91 0.66 13.02
C ALA A 116 -0.22 1.14 11.74
N LEU A 117 0.02 0.25 10.76
CA LEU A 117 0.71 0.55 9.52
C LEU A 117 -0.10 1.39 8.53
N LYS A 118 -1.45 1.38 8.60
CA LYS A 118 -2.29 2.31 7.81
C LYS A 118 -1.96 3.78 8.13
N ASN A 119 -1.61 4.06 9.38
CA ASN A 119 -1.37 5.42 9.86
C ASN A 119 0.10 5.86 9.78
N VAL A 120 1.02 4.97 9.37
CA VAL A 120 2.43 5.33 9.24
C VAL A 120 2.59 6.13 7.94
N PRO A 121 2.93 7.44 8.01
CA PRO A 121 3.17 8.21 6.81
C PRO A 121 4.35 7.60 6.03
N PRO A 122 4.39 7.78 4.70
CA PRO A 122 5.63 7.54 3.99
C PRO A 122 6.80 8.21 4.69
N LEU A 123 7.85 7.46 4.90
CA LEU A 123 9.19 8.04 4.95
C LEU A 123 9.79 7.82 3.55
N ASN A 124 9.13 8.35 2.53
CA ASN A 124 9.49 8.10 1.14
C ASN A 124 10.16 9.35 0.57
N GLY A 125 11.37 9.60 1.05
CA GLY A 125 12.27 10.61 0.52
C GLY A 125 12.38 11.87 1.37
N ASP A 126 13.48 12.58 1.14
CA ASP A 126 13.94 13.71 1.95
C ASP A 126 12.87 14.79 2.10
N LYS A 127 12.00 15.00 1.10
CA LYS A 127 10.99 16.09 1.09
C LYS A 127 9.87 15.93 2.11
N GLU A 128 9.39 14.71 2.37
CA GLU A 128 8.31 14.50 3.35
C GLU A 128 8.87 14.56 4.77
N PHE A 129 10.08 14.04 4.98
CA PHE A 129 10.82 14.19 6.22
C PHE A 129 11.21 15.65 6.49
N GLU A 130 11.67 16.36 5.46
CA GLU A 130 11.95 17.80 5.49
C GLU A 130 10.68 18.58 5.82
N GLY A 131 9.53 18.24 5.22
CA GLY A 131 8.25 18.85 5.57
C GLY A 131 7.86 18.64 7.04
N ILE A 132 8.09 17.43 7.58
CA ILE A 132 7.87 17.14 9.01
C ILE A 132 8.83 17.95 9.89
N ILE A 133 10.11 18.03 9.52
CA ILE A 133 11.11 18.83 10.23
C ILE A 133 10.71 20.30 10.22
N VAL A 134 10.44 20.88 9.06
CA VAL A 134 10.04 22.29 8.89
C VAL A 134 8.82 22.59 9.75
N LYS A 135 7.77 21.77 9.67
CA LYS A 135 6.55 21.95 10.46
C LYS A 135 6.81 21.85 11.96
N SER A 136 7.68 20.93 12.39
CA SER A 136 8.07 20.78 13.80
C SER A 136 8.85 22.00 14.30
N VAL A 137 9.78 22.51 13.49
CA VAL A 137 10.57 23.73 13.78
C VAL A 137 9.67 24.97 13.82
N GLU A 138 8.72 25.11 12.89
CA GLU A 138 7.75 26.21 12.89
C GLU A 138 6.84 26.16 14.12
N THR A 139 6.36 24.97 14.49
CA THR A 139 5.54 24.79 15.69
C THR A 139 6.31 25.18 16.94
N ALA A 140 7.53 24.66 17.11
CA ALA A 140 8.40 25.02 18.23
C ALA A 140 8.73 26.53 18.25
N ARG A 141 8.97 27.13 17.08
CA ARG A 141 9.18 28.58 16.94
C ARG A 141 7.96 29.36 17.41
N LEU A 142 6.75 28.96 17.02
CA LEU A 142 5.50 29.61 17.45
C LEU A 142 5.26 29.44 18.95
N GLU A 143 5.60 28.31 19.55
CA GLU A 143 5.51 28.10 20.99
C GLU A 143 6.50 28.97 21.77
N ILE A 144 7.74 29.10 21.29
CA ILE A 144 8.77 29.94 21.90
C ILE A 144 8.41 31.43 21.77
N LEU A 145 8.03 31.87 20.57
CA LEU A 145 7.68 33.28 20.31
C LEU A 145 6.32 33.66 20.89
N GLY A 146 5.37 32.72 20.95
CA GLY A 146 4.07 32.90 21.60
C GLY A 146 4.13 32.91 23.13
N ARG A 147 5.20 32.40 23.73
CA ARG A 147 5.50 32.55 25.17
C ARG A 147 6.20 33.88 25.52
N SER A 148 6.54 34.71 24.53
CA SER A 148 7.22 36.00 24.73
C SER A 148 6.25 37.20 24.81
N THR A 149 5.09 37.01 25.47
CA THR A 149 4.25 38.13 25.90
C THR A 149 3.92 37.98 27.39
N ASN A 150 4.85 38.45 28.21
CA ASN A 150 4.62 39.00 29.55
C ASN A 150 5.72 40.01 29.85
#